data_AF-A0A423WS43-F1
#
_entry.id   AF-A0A423WS43-F1
#
_cell.length_a   1.000
_cell.length_b   1.000
_cell.length_c   1.000
_cell.angle_alpha   90.00
_cell.angle_beta   90.00
_cell.angle_gamma   90.00
#
_symmetry.space_group_name_H-M   'P 1'
#
loop_
_entity.id
_entity.type
_entity.pdbx_description
1 polymer ?
#
loop_
_entity_poly.entity_id
_entity_poly.type
_entity_poly.pdbx_seq_one_letter_code
_entity_poly.pdbx_strand_id
1 'polypeptide(L)'
;MPRNVYQEFRDGLGSRFQDLVCPGCVRRKWHLGHELLREQPELWFRGEPADDRDVALINAVPMPWVDIGPQSYLKHIHHKIKDQPIKTTMWTVENDGICRSMIAQAGCRLSGFAKPTLPAPEWEHMMINVSIAGNISPWCDWGMLSGRSIKTHLLAGPPSICPTHPWDIMLLHDFHTNLATMDAIESISSRKYDVLLMKMCEDFDG
;
A
#
# COMPACT_ATOMS: atom_id res chain seq x y z
N MET A 1 -30.46 19.54 28.64
CA MET A 1 -29.21 19.54 27.85
C MET A 1 -28.60 18.16 27.95
N PRO A 2 -28.61 17.33 26.89
CA PRO A 2 -28.09 15.98 26.97
C PRO A 2 -26.56 16.01 26.95
N ARG A 3 -25.97 15.26 27.89
CA ARG A 3 -24.52 15.16 28.12
C ARG A 3 -23.84 14.47 26.93
N ASN A 4 -22.66 14.96 26.61
CA ASN A 4 -21.86 14.57 25.46
C ASN A 4 -21.26 13.17 25.67
N VAL A 5 -21.43 12.28 24.69
CA VAL A 5 -21.04 10.85 24.67
C VAL A 5 -19.51 10.64 24.67
N TYR A 6 -18.74 11.73 24.75
CA TYR A 6 -17.27 11.74 24.62
C TYR A 6 -16.49 11.34 25.88
N GLN A 7 -17.14 11.11 27.02
CA GLN A 7 -16.43 10.95 28.31
C GLN A 7 -16.43 9.53 28.89
N GLU A 8 -17.26 8.62 28.39
CA GLU A 8 -17.38 7.26 28.94
C GLU A 8 -16.49 6.20 28.25
N PHE A 9 -15.89 6.51 27.10
CA PHE A 9 -15.03 5.56 26.38
C PHE A 9 -13.57 5.55 26.87
N ARG A 10 -13.21 6.39 27.85
CA ARG A 10 -11.83 6.57 28.29
C ARG A 10 -11.37 5.57 29.35
N ASP A 11 -12.31 4.93 30.06
CA ASP A 11 -11.98 4.25 31.33
C ASP A 11 -12.25 2.73 31.34
N GLY A 12 -12.43 2.08 30.19
CA GLY A 12 -12.75 0.65 30.18
C GLY A 12 -12.19 -0.13 29.01
N LEU A 13 -11.10 -0.87 29.27
CA LEU A 13 -10.59 -2.07 28.59
C LEU A 13 -9.30 -1.91 27.76
N GLY A 14 -8.24 -2.55 28.27
CA GLY A 14 -7.36 -3.39 27.45
C GLY A 14 -6.22 -2.69 26.72
N SER A 15 -5.18 -2.34 27.46
CA SER A 15 -3.85 -2.02 26.96
C SER A 15 -3.29 -3.16 26.08
N ARG A 16 -3.32 -3.01 24.75
CA ARG A 16 -2.40 -3.65 23.78
C ARG A 16 -2.62 -3.30 22.29
N PHE A 17 -3.51 -2.36 21.97
CA PHE A 17 -3.79 -1.96 20.57
C PHE A 17 -3.79 -0.42 20.37
N GLN A 18 -3.16 0.34 21.27
CA GLN A 18 -3.25 1.82 21.28
C GLN A 18 -2.32 2.54 20.30
N ASP A 19 -1.45 1.85 19.57
CA ASP A 19 -0.37 2.50 18.81
C ASP A 19 -0.70 2.86 17.34
N LEU A 20 -1.95 2.70 16.89
CA LEU A 20 -2.40 3.09 15.53
C LEU A 20 -3.22 4.40 15.49
N VAL A 21 -3.23 5.16 16.58
CA VAL A 21 -3.99 6.41 16.70
C VAL A 21 -3.01 7.56 16.86
N CYS A 22 -2.72 8.28 15.79
CA CYS A 22 -2.10 9.60 15.93
C CYS A 22 -3.00 10.43 16.88
N PRO A 23 -2.48 11.11 17.92
CA PRO A 23 -3.31 11.76 18.95
C PRO A 23 -4.31 12.81 18.43
N GLY A 24 -4.21 13.22 17.15
CA GLY A 24 -5.18 14.07 16.45
C GLY A 24 -6.08 13.34 15.42
N CYS A 25 -5.88 12.04 15.17
CA CYS A 25 -6.59 11.25 14.16
C CYS A 25 -7.62 10.31 14.82
N VAL A 26 -8.84 10.79 15.03
CA VAL A 26 -9.98 9.97 15.51
C VAL A 26 -10.43 8.93 14.46
N ARG A 27 -9.96 9.04 13.21
CA ARG A 27 -10.24 8.12 12.09
C ARG A 27 -9.01 7.29 11.72
N ARG A 28 -9.23 6.06 11.26
CA ARG A 28 -8.17 5.18 10.78
C ARG A 28 -7.48 5.82 9.55
N LYS A 29 -6.14 5.91 9.59
CA LYS A 29 -5.29 6.61 8.60
C LYS A 29 -5.64 6.30 7.14
N TRP A 30 -5.94 5.04 6.85
CA TRP A 30 -6.25 4.62 5.48
C TRP A 30 -7.56 5.19 4.91
N HIS A 31 -8.59 5.36 5.75
CA HIS A 31 -9.84 5.97 5.29
C HIS A 31 -9.65 7.45 5.00
N LEU A 32 -9.02 8.17 5.94
CA LEU A 32 -8.79 9.61 5.76
C LEU A 32 -7.85 9.87 4.58
N GLY A 33 -6.85 9.03 4.37
CA GLY A 33 -5.87 9.23 3.30
C GLY A 33 -6.49 8.99 1.93
N HIS A 34 -7.38 8.00 1.83
CA HIS A 34 -8.16 7.76 0.61
C HIS A 34 -9.17 8.88 0.33
N GLU A 35 -9.88 9.37 1.35
CA GLU A 35 -10.76 10.55 1.25
C GLU A 35 -9.99 11.77 0.74
N LEU A 36 -8.86 12.10 1.38
CA LEU A 36 -8.03 13.24 1.00
C LEU A 36 -7.42 13.10 -0.41
N LEU A 37 -7.00 11.89 -0.80
CA LEU A 37 -6.50 11.64 -2.16
C LEU A 37 -7.58 11.87 -3.22
N ARG A 38 -8.84 11.53 -2.92
CA ARG A 38 -9.98 11.76 -3.83
C ARG A 38 -10.33 13.24 -3.94
N GLU A 39 -10.34 13.95 -2.82
CA GLU A 39 -10.73 15.36 -2.77
C GLU A 39 -9.66 16.28 -3.33
N GLN A 40 -8.39 15.97 -3.11
CA GLN A 40 -7.24 16.84 -3.44
C GLN A 40 -6.07 16.03 -4.04
N PRO A 41 -6.27 15.34 -5.19
CA PRO A 41 -5.22 14.53 -5.81
C PRO A 41 -3.96 15.33 -6.16
N GLU A 42 -4.09 16.60 -6.54
CA GLU A 42 -2.99 17.49 -6.89
C GLU A 42 -1.95 17.65 -5.76
N LEU A 43 -2.39 17.55 -4.50
CA LEU A 43 -1.47 17.55 -3.36
C LEU A 43 -0.54 16.35 -3.41
N TRP A 44 -1.00 15.19 -3.86
CA TRP A 44 -0.25 13.93 -3.91
C TRP A 44 0.64 13.83 -5.14
N PHE A 45 0.10 14.20 -6.32
CA PHE A 45 0.86 14.19 -7.58
C PHE A 45 1.81 15.39 -7.70
N ARG A 46 1.84 16.32 -6.72
CA ARG A 46 2.75 17.47 -6.68
C ARG A 46 2.67 18.36 -7.93
N GLY A 47 1.46 18.54 -8.44
CA GLY A 47 1.20 19.31 -9.66
C GLY A 47 1.57 18.58 -10.96
N GLU A 48 2.08 17.36 -10.90
CA GLU A 48 2.15 16.48 -12.07
C GLU A 48 0.74 16.00 -12.43
N PRO A 49 0.44 15.83 -13.74
CA PRO A 49 -0.84 15.28 -14.15
C PRO A 49 -0.95 13.82 -13.68
N ALA A 50 -2.09 13.47 -13.08
CA ALA A 50 -2.44 12.09 -12.79
C ALA A 50 -2.89 11.39 -14.08
N ASP A 51 -2.45 10.16 -14.31
CA ASP A 51 -2.95 9.37 -15.43
C ASP A 51 -4.43 9.00 -15.23
N ASP A 52 -5.18 8.88 -16.32
CA ASP A 52 -6.59 8.47 -16.28
C ASP A 52 -6.81 7.15 -15.52
N ARG A 53 -5.86 6.21 -15.62
CA ARG A 53 -5.91 4.93 -14.89
C ARG A 53 -5.68 5.09 -13.39
N ASP A 54 -4.78 6.00 -12.99
CA ASP A 54 -4.56 6.35 -11.58
C ASP A 54 -5.82 7.00 -11.01
N VAL A 55 -6.42 7.95 -11.74
CA VAL A 55 -7.68 8.63 -11.36
C VAL A 55 -8.84 7.64 -11.25
N ALA A 56 -8.97 6.71 -12.20
CA ALA A 56 -10.00 5.68 -12.17
C ALA A 56 -9.87 4.78 -10.94
N LEU A 57 -8.65 4.36 -10.61
CA LEU A 57 -8.36 3.54 -9.43
C LEU A 57 -8.67 4.29 -8.12
N ILE A 58 -8.28 5.55 -8.02
CA ILE A 58 -8.57 6.41 -6.85
C ILE A 58 -10.08 6.48 -6.59
N ASN A 59 -10.87 6.62 -7.65
CA ASN A 59 -12.33 6.75 -7.59
C ASN A 59 -13.09 5.41 -7.57
N ALA A 60 -12.39 4.28 -7.69
CA ALA A 60 -13.02 2.97 -7.76
C ALA A 60 -13.73 2.60 -6.44
N VAL A 61 -14.79 1.79 -6.57
CA VAL A 61 -15.46 1.19 -5.42
C VAL A 61 -14.61 0.03 -4.89
N PRO A 62 -14.44 -0.13 -3.57
CA PRO A 62 -13.75 -1.27 -2.99
C PRO A 62 -14.33 -2.61 -3.47
N MET A 63 -13.45 -3.59 -3.72
CA MET A 63 -13.87 -4.94 -4.11
C MET A 63 -14.59 -5.63 -2.93
N PRO A 64 -15.77 -6.24 -3.12
CA PRO A 64 -16.57 -6.80 -2.02
C PRO A 64 -15.90 -7.93 -1.23
N TRP A 65 -14.93 -8.62 -1.84
CA TRP A 65 -14.23 -9.75 -1.24
C TRP A 65 -12.84 -9.39 -0.68
N VAL A 66 -12.43 -8.11 -0.76
CA VAL A 66 -11.19 -7.61 -0.16
C VAL A 66 -11.54 -6.70 1.01
N ASP A 67 -11.00 -7.00 2.17
CA ASP A 67 -11.18 -6.18 3.36
C ASP A 67 -10.28 -4.94 3.32
N ILE A 68 -10.85 -3.79 3.68
CA ILE A 68 -10.10 -2.56 3.90
C ILE A 68 -9.56 -2.58 5.32
N GLY A 69 -8.25 -2.71 5.48
CA GLY A 69 -7.65 -2.69 6.80
C GLY A 69 -6.20 -3.18 6.84
N PRO A 70 -5.67 -3.37 8.05
CA PRO A 70 -4.25 -3.63 8.28
C PRO A 70 -3.75 -4.97 7.73
N GLN A 71 -4.65 -5.90 7.42
CA GLN A 71 -4.30 -7.22 6.93
C GLN A 71 -3.96 -7.25 5.43
N SER A 72 -4.29 -6.17 4.70
CA SER A 72 -3.92 -5.97 3.30
C SER A 72 -2.74 -4.99 3.23
N TYR A 73 -1.53 -5.51 3.01
CA TYR A 73 -0.29 -4.74 3.12
C TYR A 73 0.79 -5.20 2.13
N LEU A 74 1.75 -4.33 1.90
CA LEU A 74 2.94 -4.62 1.10
C LEU A 74 3.83 -5.60 1.87
N LYS A 75 4.04 -6.81 1.35
CA LYS A 75 4.74 -7.87 2.09
C LYS A 75 6.23 -7.88 1.78
N HIS A 76 6.59 -8.05 0.52
CA HIS A 76 8.00 -8.17 0.12
C HIS A 76 8.21 -7.92 -1.38
N ILE A 77 9.47 -7.66 -1.73
CA ILE A 77 9.95 -7.51 -3.10
C ILE A 77 10.74 -8.76 -3.49
N HIS A 78 10.43 -9.36 -4.65
CA HIS A 78 11.27 -10.34 -5.31
C HIS A 78 12.10 -9.67 -6.39
N HIS A 79 13.43 -9.78 -6.31
CA HIS A 79 14.32 -9.08 -7.23
C HIS A 79 15.48 -9.95 -7.69
N LYS A 80 15.93 -9.68 -8.91
CA LYS A 80 17.08 -10.33 -9.53
C LYS A 80 17.86 -9.28 -10.30
N ILE A 81 19.09 -9.04 -9.88
CA ILE A 81 20.08 -8.35 -10.69
C ILE A 81 20.63 -9.38 -11.68
N LYS A 82 20.94 -8.95 -12.90
CA LYS A 82 21.56 -9.81 -13.90
C LYS A 82 22.78 -10.53 -13.33
N ASP A 83 22.92 -11.79 -13.68
CA ASP A 83 23.99 -12.69 -13.23
C ASP A 83 24.05 -12.92 -11.70
N GLN A 84 22.99 -12.58 -10.97
CA GLN A 84 22.84 -12.83 -9.53
C GLN A 84 21.65 -13.75 -9.23
N PRO A 85 21.66 -14.47 -8.08
CA PRO A 85 20.49 -15.23 -7.65
C PRO A 85 19.31 -14.32 -7.33
N ILE A 86 18.09 -14.87 -7.45
CA ILE A 86 16.86 -14.21 -7.00
C ILE A 86 16.95 -14.01 -5.48
N LYS A 87 16.56 -12.82 -5.03
CA LYS A 87 16.47 -12.46 -3.62
C LYS A 87 15.06 -11.98 -3.29
N THR A 88 14.68 -12.19 -2.04
CA THR A 88 13.46 -11.64 -1.45
C THR A 88 13.85 -10.65 -0.36
N THR A 89 13.27 -9.46 -0.40
CA THR A 89 13.47 -8.43 0.62
C THR A 89 12.11 -8.07 1.22
N MET A 90 11.94 -8.33 2.51
CA MET A 90 10.79 -7.84 3.28
C MET A 90 10.86 -6.32 3.34
N TRP A 91 9.76 -5.63 3.04
CA TRP A 91 9.73 -4.17 3.09
C TRP A 91 9.28 -3.75 4.49
N THR A 92 10.22 -3.23 5.29
CA THR A 92 9.99 -2.79 6.67
C THR A 92 10.16 -1.28 6.78
N VAL A 93 9.93 -0.71 7.97
CA VAL A 93 10.14 0.71 8.23
C VAL A 93 11.62 1.07 8.14
N GLU A 94 12.50 0.22 8.67
CA GLU A 94 13.95 0.44 8.73
C GLU A 94 14.57 0.49 7.34
N ASN A 95 14.04 -0.30 6.40
CA ASN A 95 14.58 -0.42 5.05
C ASN A 95 13.76 0.32 3.97
N ASP A 96 12.81 1.17 4.37
CA ASP A 96 11.90 1.86 3.46
C ASP A 96 12.63 2.59 2.33
N GLY A 97 13.64 3.39 2.68
CA GLY A 97 14.41 4.16 1.72
C GLY A 97 15.16 3.29 0.70
N ILE A 98 15.63 2.11 1.14
CA ILE A 98 16.33 1.16 0.28
C ILE A 98 15.33 0.52 -0.69
N CYS A 99 14.22 -0.01 -0.17
CA CYS A 99 13.19 -0.66 -0.99
C CYS A 99 12.55 0.31 -2.00
N ARG A 100 12.26 1.56 -1.59
CA ARG A 100 11.78 2.62 -2.49
C ARG A 100 12.79 2.90 -3.60
N SER A 101 14.07 3.00 -3.25
CA SER A 101 15.14 3.23 -4.24
C SER A 101 15.25 2.07 -5.23
N MET A 102 15.17 0.83 -4.75
CA MET A 102 15.22 -0.38 -5.60
C MET A 102 14.08 -0.41 -6.62
N ILE A 103 12.82 -0.24 -6.17
CA ILE A 103 11.69 -0.30 -7.10
C ILE A 103 11.71 0.87 -8.10
N ALA A 104 12.18 2.05 -7.67
CA ALA A 104 12.31 3.22 -8.55
C ALA A 104 13.39 3.01 -9.61
N GLN A 105 14.54 2.44 -9.24
CA GLN A 105 15.56 2.01 -10.19
C GLN A 105 15.06 0.95 -11.18
N ALA A 106 14.07 0.15 -10.78
CA ALA A 106 13.40 -0.83 -11.62
C ALA A 106 12.13 -0.28 -12.32
N GLY A 107 12.00 1.04 -12.44
CA GLY A 107 10.97 1.71 -13.25
C GLY A 107 9.68 2.10 -12.52
N CYS A 108 9.60 1.94 -11.20
CA CYS A 108 8.49 2.52 -10.42
C CYS A 108 8.52 4.05 -10.54
N ARG A 109 7.34 4.65 -10.74
CA ARG A 109 7.17 6.11 -10.75
C ARG A 109 7.09 6.63 -9.33
N LEU A 110 7.75 7.75 -9.06
CA LEU A 110 7.75 8.40 -7.76
C LEU A 110 7.26 9.85 -7.91
N SER A 111 6.20 10.23 -7.18
CA SER A 111 5.81 11.63 -7.03
C SER A 111 6.01 12.09 -5.59
N GLY A 112 6.66 13.24 -5.41
CA GLY A 112 6.93 13.81 -4.09
C GLY A 112 8.06 13.16 -3.28
N PHE A 113 8.82 12.23 -3.87
CA PHE A 113 10.06 11.70 -3.30
C PHE A 113 11.30 12.25 -4.01
N ALA A 114 12.43 12.27 -3.30
CA ALA A 114 13.72 12.49 -3.94
C ALA A 114 14.02 11.37 -4.93
N LYS A 115 14.58 11.73 -6.09
CA LYS A 115 15.02 10.74 -7.09
C LYS A 115 16.17 9.91 -6.51
N PRO A 116 16.25 8.59 -6.84
CA PRO A 116 17.40 7.78 -6.48
C PRO A 116 18.68 8.42 -7.03
N THR A 117 19.70 8.56 -6.18
CA THR A 117 20.98 9.20 -6.53
C THR A 117 22.01 8.22 -7.09
N LEU A 118 21.79 6.91 -6.90
CA LEU A 118 22.73 5.87 -7.32
C LEU A 118 22.36 5.29 -8.69
N PRO A 119 23.36 4.93 -9.52
CA PRO A 119 23.13 4.27 -10.79
C PRO A 119 22.33 2.98 -10.56
N ALA A 120 21.29 2.78 -11.37
CA ALA A 120 20.47 1.59 -11.30
C ALA A 120 21.32 0.37 -11.73
N PRO A 121 21.30 -0.74 -10.97
CA PRO A 121 21.86 -1.99 -11.47
C PRO A 121 21.02 -2.49 -12.66
N GLU A 122 21.59 -3.39 -13.46
CA GLU A 122 20.85 -4.06 -14.53
C GLU A 122 19.86 -5.06 -13.93
N TRP A 123 18.65 -4.60 -13.62
CA TRP A 123 17.57 -5.43 -13.10
C TRP A 123 17.06 -6.39 -14.19
N GLU A 124 17.15 -7.69 -13.94
CA GLU A 124 16.52 -8.71 -14.77
C GLU A 124 15.05 -8.90 -14.37
N HIS A 125 14.76 -8.77 -13.07
CA HIS A 125 13.43 -9.00 -12.53
C HIS A 125 13.22 -8.17 -11.25
N MET A 126 12.03 -7.55 -11.14
CA MET A 126 11.58 -6.84 -9.94
C MET A 126 10.06 -6.98 -9.82
N MET A 127 9.62 -7.68 -8.79
CA MET A 127 8.21 -7.95 -8.49
C MET A 127 7.88 -7.51 -7.08
N ILE A 128 6.78 -6.79 -6.95
CA ILE A 128 6.20 -6.35 -5.70
C ILE A 128 5.09 -7.33 -5.33
N ASN A 129 5.07 -7.79 -4.08
CA ASN A 129 4.06 -8.70 -3.56
C ASN A 129 3.25 -8.02 -2.47
N VAL A 130 1.93 -8.09 -2.62
CA VAL A 130 0.95 -7.50 -1.72
C VAL A 130 0.13 -8.63 -1.12
N SER A 131 0.10 -8.67 0.21
CA SER A 131 -0.85 -9.48 0.95
C SER A 131 -2.21 -8.81 0.87
N ILE A 132 -3.25 -9.59 0.59
CA ILE A 132 -4.64 -9.14 0.69
C ILE A 132 -5.38 -10.05 1.65
N ALA A 133 -6.30 -9.48 2.43
CA ALA A 133 -7.22 -10.22 3.27
C ALA A 133 -8.66 -9.93 2.86
N GLY A 134 -9.56 -10.86 3.18
CA GLY A 134 -10.99 -10.67 2.99
C GLY A 134 -11.71 -11.97 2.71
N ASN A 135 -13.00 -11.86 2.37
CA ASN A 135 -13.85 -13.02 2.07
C ASN A 135 -13.62 -13.54 0.64
N ILE A 136 -12.39 -13.96 0.33
CA ILE A 136 -11.97 -14.44 -1.00
C ILE A 136 -12.73 -15.73 -1.36
N SER A 137 -12.80 -16.69 -0.43
CA SER A 137 -13.67 -17.87 -0.51
C SER A 137 -13.95 -18.44 0.89
N PRO A 138 -14.88 -19.40 1.07
CA PRO A 138 -15.16 -20.00 2.38
C PRO A 138 -13.96 -20.67 3.07
N TRP A 139 -12.88 -20.95 2.34
CA TRP A 139 -11.65 -21.57 2.84
C TRP A 139 -10.40 -20.73 2.56
N CYS A 140 -10.57 -19.49 2.08
CA CYS A 140 -9.49 -18.59 1.72
C CYS A 140 -9.87 -17.20 2.24
N ASP A 141 -9.25 -16.79 3.35
CA ASP A 141 -9.45 -15.49 4.00
C ASP A 141 -8.28 -14.52 3.76
N TRP A 142 -7.21 -15.00 3.12
CA TRP A 142 -6.07 -14.20 2.69
C TRP A 142 -5.48 -14.70 1.38
N GLY A 143 -4.67 -13.86 0.77
CA GLY A 143 -4.11 -14.11 -0.55
C GLY A 143 -2.90 -13.22 -0.87
N MET A 144 -2.32 -13.43 -2.04
CA MET A 144 -1.19 -12.63 -2.51
C MET A 144 -1.37 -12.22 -3.97
N LEU A 145 -1.17 -10.92 -4.20
CA LEU A 145 -1.09 -10.33 -5.52
C LEU A 145 0.34 -9.92 -5.82
N SER A 146 0.80 -10.19 -7.04
CA SER A 146 2.15 -9.89 -7.50
C SER A 146 2.11 -9.05 -8.77
N GLY A 147 3.03 -8.10 -8.91
CA GLY A 147 3.12 -7.25 -10.10
C GLY A 147 4.51 -6.63 -10.26
N ARG A 148 4.81 -6.14 -11.47
CA ARG A 148 6.12 -5.54 -11.78
C ARG A 148 6.23 -4.14 -11.20
N SER A 149 7.43 -3.76 -10.75
CA SER A 149 7.71 -2.40 -10.27
C SER A 149 7.38 -1.30 -11.29
N ILE A 150 7.60 -1.55 -12.58
CA ILE A 150 7.28 -0.59 -13.66
C ILE A 150 5.77 -0.28 -13.80
N LYS A 151 4.92 -1.11 -13.19
CA LYS A 151 3.46 -0.92 -13.13
C LYS A 151 3.01 -0.29 -11.81
N THR A 152 3.94 0.31 -11.08
CA THR A 152 3.70 0.91 -9.77
C THR A 152 3.96 2.41 -9.81
N HIS A 153 3.09 3.16 -9.13
CA HIS A 153 3.26 4.57 -8.86
C HIS A 153 3.21 4.80 -7.35
N LEU A 154 4.30 5.29 -6.77
CA LEU A 154 4.39 5.61 -5.35
C LEU A 154 4.28 7.13 -5.16
N LEU A 155 3.28 7.55 -4.39
CA LEU A 155 2.97 8.94 -4.08
C LEU A 155 3.34 9.25 -2.63
N ALA A 156 4.15 10.29 -2.42
CA ALA A 156 4.48 10.74 -1.08
C ALA A 156 3.29 11.49 -0.47
N GLY A 157 2.95 11.14 0.77
CA GLY A 157 1.95 11.88 1.53
C GLY A 157 2.25 13.39 1.54
N PRO A 158 1.24 14.27 1.41
CA PRO A 158 1.44 15.71 1.57
C PRO A 158 2.03 16.05 2.96
N PRO A 159 3.15 16.81 3.05
CA PRO A 159 3.79 17.13 4.33
C PRO A 159 2.90 17.94 5.28
N SER A 160 1.89 18.63 4.74
CA SER A 160 0.90 19.41 5.47
C SER A 160 -0.06 18.58 6.32
N ILE A 161 -0.21 17.27 6.04
CA ILE A 161 -1.14 16.39 6.75
C ILE A 161 -0.52 15.90 8.06
N CYS A 162 0.69 15.33 8.00
CA CYS A 162 1.41 14.87 9.18
C CYS A 162 2.91 14.91 8.93
N PRO A 163 3.69 15.68 9.72
CA PRO A 163 5.14 15.75 9.55
C PRO A 163 5.86 14.52 10.12
N THR A 164 5.19 13.75 10.99
CA THR A 164 5.81 12.65 11.75
C THR A 164 5.63 11.29 11.09
N HIS A 165 4.45 11.02 10.54
CA HIS A 165 4.12 9.71 9.96
C HIS A 165 3.86 9.87 8.48
N PRO A 166 4.54 9.14 7.59
CA PRO A 166 4.30 9.21 6.16
C PRO A 166 2.91 8.66 5.83
N TRP A 167 2.24 9.30 4.88
CA TRP A 167 0.90 8.89 4.37
C TRP A 167 1.02 8.25 2.99
N ASP A 168 2.18 7.73 2.64
CA ASP A 168 2.51 7.33 1.27
C ASP A 168 1.50 6.32 0.68
N ILE A 169 1.24 6.43 -0.61
CA ILE A 169 0.27 5.59 -1.34
C ILE A 169 0.97 4.91 -2.51
N MET A 170 0.63 3.64 -2.74
CA MET A 170 1.01 2.88 -3.93
C MET A 170 -0.22 2.66 -4.79
N LEU A 171 -0.15 3.11 -6.04
CA LEU A 171 -1.08 2.71 -7.10
C LEU A 171 -0.40 1.60 -7.90
N LEU A 172 -1.00 0.43 -7.88
CA LEU A 172 -0.46 -0.80 -8.41
C LEU A 172 -1.32 -1.25 -9.58
N HIS A 173 -0.73 -1.45 -10.75
CA HIS A 173 -1.47 -1.82 -11.95
C HIS A 173 -1.11 -3.21 -12.44
N ASP A 174 -2.08 -3.91 -13.02
CA ASP A 174 -1.88 -5.22 -13.65
C ASP A 174 -1.37 -6.33 -12.69
N PHE A 175 -1.71 -6.27 -11.41
CA PHE A 175 -1.31 -7.27 -10.41
C PHE A 175 -2.14 -8.55 -10.56
N HIS A 176 -1.55 -9.71 -10.36
CA HIS A 176 -2.18 -11.02 -10.55
C HIS A 176 -1.97 -11.91 -9.33
N THR A 177 -2.80 -12.93 -9.18
CA THR A 177 -2.65 -13.92 -8.12
C THR A 177 -1.36 -14.71 -8.31
N ASN A 178 -0.71 -15.03 -7.19
CA ASN A 178 0.52 -15.83 -7.16
C ASN A 178 0.56 -16.76 -5.94
N LEU A 179 -0.63 -17.17 -5.50
CA LEU A 179 -0.81 -18.08 -4.38
C LEU A 179 -1.78 -19.16 -4.81
N ALA A 180 -1.36 -20.42 -4.67
CA ALA A 180 -2.10 -21.58 -5.18
C ALA A 180 -3.58 -21.62 -4.74
N THR A 181 -3.89 -21.12 -3.54
CA THR A 181 -5.26 -21.07 -3.01
C THR A 181 -6.16 -20.08 -3.76
N MET A 182 -5.62 -18.92 -4.16
CA MET A 182 -6.32 -17.96 -5.01
C MET A 182 -6.35 -18.41 -6.47
N ASP A 183 -5.28 -19.05 -6.94
CA ASP A 183 -5.18 -19.54 -8.33
C ASP A 183 -6.25 -20.59 -8.65
N ALA A 184 -6.66 -21.36 -7.64
CA ALA A 184 -7.74 -22.33 -7.74
C ALA A 184 -9.15 -21.70 -7.90
N ILE A 185 -9.30 -20.39 -7.71
CA ILE A 185 -10.57 -19.67 -7.83
C ILE A 185 -10.59 -18.96 -9.19
N GLU A 186 -11.15 -19.62 -10.21
CA GLU A 186 -11.13 -19.14 -11.61
C GLU A 186 -11.63 -17.70 -11.80
N SER A 187 -12.69 -17.33 -11.06
CA SER A 187 -13.25 -15.98 -11.11
C SER A 187 -12.26 -14.89 -10.65
N ILE A 188 -11.26 -15.28 -9.86
CA ILE A 188 -10.22 -14.41 -9.30
C ILE A 188 -8.92 -14.52 -10.10
N SER A 189 -8.46 -15.74 -10.38
CA SER A 189 -7.14 -15.98 -10.99
C SER A 189 -7.03 -15.64 -12.47
N SER A 190 -8.16 -15.59 -13.19
CA SER A 190 -8.21 -15.20 -14.60
C SER A 190 -8.04 -13.70 -14.85
N ARG A 191 -7.94 -12.88 -13.80
CA ARG A 191 -7.98 -11.42 -13.88
C ARG A 191 -6.65 -10.79 -13.46
N LYS A 192 -6.51 -9.53 -13.86
CA LYS A 192 -5.54 -8.60 -13.30
C LYS A 192 -6.27 -7.55 -12.47
N TYR A 193 -5.59 -7.07 -11.44
CA TYR A 193 -6.12 -6.16 -10.44
C TYR A 193 -5.30 -4.89 -10.42
N ASP A 194 -6.01 -3.78 -10.35
CA ASP A 194 -5.43 -2.51 -9.96
C ASP A 194 -5.72 -2.32 -8.47
N VAL A 195 -4.68 -2.00 -7.70
CA VAL A 195 -4.74 -1.96 -6.23
C VAL A 195 -4.23 -0.62 -5.75
N LEU A 196 -5.05 0.08 -4.98
CA LEU A 196 -4.65 1.24 -4.22
C LEU A 196 -4.28 0.76 -2.82
N LEU A 197 -3.01 0.92 -2.48
CA LEU A 197 -2.48 0.54 -1.17
C LEU A 197 -2.00 1.79 -0.44
N MET A 198 -2.53 2.04 0.75
CA MET A 198 -1.92 2.99 1.66
C MET A 198 -0.72 2.31 2.32
N LYS A 199 0.48 2.81 2.01
CA LYS A 199 1.71 2.30 2.57
C LYS A 199 1.79 2.71 4.02
N MET A 200 1.49 1.75 4.89
CA MET A 200 1.71 1.90 6.31
C MET A 200 3.21 1.69 6.57
N CYS A 201 3.95 2.76 6.81
CA CYS A 201 5.30 2.68 7.39
C CYS A 201 5.22 2.46 8.91
N GLU A 202 4.26 1.64 9.35
CA GLU A 202 4.02 1.28 10.74
C GLU A 202 4.18 -0.23 10.77
N ASP A 203 5.13 -0.73 11.57
CA ASP A 203 5.50 -2.14 11.61
C ASP A 203 4.26 -3.01 11.84
N PHE A 204 3.98 -3.88 10.89
CA PHE A 204 3.04 -5.00 11.05
C PHE A 204 3.81 -6.30 11.29
N ASP A 205 4.91 -6.21 12.03
CA ASP A 205 5.50 -7.37 12.68
C ASP A 205 4.53 -7.83 13.79
N GLY A 206 3.54 -8.61 13.37
CA GLY A 206 2.70 -9.46 14.23
C GLY A 206 3.25 -10.87 14.27
#